data_AF-M6R7G8-F1
#
_entry.id   AF-M6R7G8-F1
#
_cell.length_a   1.000
_cell.length_b   1.000
_cell.length_c   1.000
_cell.angle_alpha   90.00
_cell.angle_beta   90.00
_cell.angle_gamma   90.00
#
_symmetry.space_group_name_H-M   'P 1'
#
loop_
_entity.id
_entity.type
_entity.pdbx_description
1 polymer ?
#
loop_
_entity_poly.entity_id
_entity_poly.type
_entity_poly.pdbx_seq_one_letter_code
_entity_poly.pdbx_strand_id
1 'polypeptide(L)'
;MKIGIVKHLNARPLTWGFEKNKKHEIVPENPAILKDYLLNGTIDLGLISSIECIRNDHVLNTYYGTGVCAREKVRSILFLKIKEKIFLPNKS
;
A
#
# COMPACT_ATOMS: atom_id res chain seq x y z
N MET A 1 14.50 -15.31 3.79
CA MET A 1 14.04 -14.04 3.21
C MET A 1 12.87 -13.54 4.04
N LYS A 2 12.99 -12.31 4.55
CA LYS A 2 11.97 -11.60 5.30
C LYS A 2 11.14 -10.75 4.33
N ILE A 3 9.84 -11.01 4.28
CA ILE A 3 8.92 -10.39 3.34
C ILE A 3 7.90 -9.55 4.09
N GLY A 4 7.97 -8.24 3.89
CA GLY A 4 6.98 -7.27 4.32
C GLY A 4 5.69 -7.37 3.50
N ILE A 5 4.57 -7.70 4.14
CA ILE A 5 3.27 -7.77 3.48
C ILE A 5 2.28 -6.75 4.06
N VAL A 6 1.40 -6.23 3.21
CA VAL A 6 0.32 -5.34 3.64
C VAL A 6 -0.98 -6.15 3.78
N LYS A 7 -1.80 -5.80 4.78
CA LYS A 7 -3.08 -6.49 5.02
C LYS A 7 -4.27 -5.92 4.23
N HIS A 8 -4.03 -5.05 3.24
CA HIS A 8 -5.08 -4.47 2.42
C HIS A 8 -5.77 -5.55 1.56
N LEU A 9 -7.10 -5.46 1.42
CA LEU A 9 -7.90 -6.46 0.72
C LEU A 9 -7.44 -6.70 -0.72
N ASN A 10 -7.06 -5.63 -1.43
CA ASN A 10 -6.58 -5.69 -2.81
C ASN A 10 -5.23 -6.39 -2.96
N ALA A 11 -4.42 -6.47 -1.91
CA ALA A 11 -3.12 -7.15 -1.91
C ALA A 11 -3.23 -8.62 -1.48
N ARG A 12 -4.35 -9.05 -0.89
CA ARG A 12 -4.53 -10.41 -0.36
C ARG A 12 -4.22 -11.53 -1.34
N PRO A 13 -4.63 -11.46 -2.63
CA PRO A 13 -4.28 -12.52 -3.59
C PRO A 13 -2.77 -12.67 -3.77
N LEU A 14 -2.03 -11.57 -3.73
CA LEU A 14 -0.56 -11.55 -3.84
C LEU A 14 0.09 -12.06 -2.55
N THR A 15 -0.36 -11.58 -1.39
CA THR A 15 0.24 -11.94 -0.10
C THR A 15 -0.05 -13.39 0.29
N TRP A 16 -1.19 -13.94 -0.12
CA TRP A 16 -1.58 -15.33 0.16
C TRP A 16 -0.54 -16.34 -0.33
N GLY A 17 0.04 -16.13 -1.51
CA GLY A 17 1.07 -17.01 -2.06
C GLY A 17 2.33 -17.04 -1.19
N PHE A 18 2.75 -15.87 -0.68
CA PHE A 18 3.88 -15.76 0.25
C PHE A 18 3.57 -16.39 1.61
N GLU A 19 2.37 -16.16 2.15
CA GLU A 19 1.91 -16.74 3.43
C GLU A 19 1.88 -18.28 3.40
N LYS A 20 1.60 -18.90 2.25
CA LYS A 20 1.59 -20.37 2.09
C LYS A 20 2.98 -20.99 2.03
N ASN A 21 4.00 -20.22 1.66
CA ASN A 21 5.35 -20.72 1.51
C ASN A 21 6.14 -20.59 2.82
N LYS A 22 6.31 -21.71 3.54
CA LYS A 22 7.03 -21.77 4.82
C LYS A 22 8.54 -21.43 4.75
N LYS A 23 9.11 -21.26 3.56
CA LYS A 23 10.52 -20.85 3.38
C LYS A 23 10.74 -19.36 3.62
N HIS A 24 9.67 -18.57 3.73
CA HIS A 24 9.72 -17.13 3.92
C HIS A 24 9.22 -16.75 5.31
N GLU A 25 9.88 -15.77 5.92
CA GLU A 25 9.41 -15.14 7.15
C GLU A 25 8.53 -13.94 6.75
N ILE A 26 7.27 -13.96 7.19
CA ILE A 26 6.29 -12.95 6.81
C ILE A 26 6.21 -11.90 7.91
N VAL A 27 6.41 -10.63 7.54
CA VAL A 27 6.34 -9.47 8.43
C VAL A 27 5.15 -8.61 7.99
N PRO A 28 3.97 -8.78 8.61
CA PRO A 28 2.78 -8.09 8.16
C PRO A 28 2.65 -6.72 8.80
N GLU A 29 2.77 -5.65 8.01
CA GLU A 29 2.75 -4.27 8.52
C GLU A 29 2.13 -3.25 7.54
N ASN A 30 2.00 -2.00 8.00
CA ASN A 30 1.57 -0.86 7.19
C ASN A 30 2.64 -0.51 6.13
N PRO A 31 2.25 -0.16 4.88
CA PRO A 31 3.18 0.24 3.82
C PRO A 31 4.21 1.30 4.25
N ALA A 32 3.82 2.27 5.08
CA ALA A 32 4.73 3.33 5.54
C ALA A 32 5.88 2.77 6.41
N ILE A 33 5.57 1.82 7.29
CA ILE A 33 6.54 1.14 8.16
C ILE A 33 7.41 0.19 7.33
N LEU A 34 6.81 -0.54 6.38
CA LEU A 34 7.55 -1.45 5.50
C LEU A 34 8.61 -0.72 4.66
N LYS A 35 8.35 0.53 4.26
CA LYS A 35 9.34 1.38 3.61
C LYS A 35 10.56 1.62 4.52
N ASP A 36 10.34 1.96 5.79
CA ASP A 36 11.45 2.14 6.74
C ASP A 36 12.21 0.81 6.98
N TYR A 37 11.49 -0.31 7.04
CA TYR A 37 12.11 -1.63 7.18
C TYR A 37 12.98 -2.01 5.98
N LEU A 38 12.56 -1.67 4.76
CA LEU A 38 13.35 -1.88 3.55
C LEU A 38 14.63 -1.02 3.58
N LEU A 39 14.49 0.27 3.88
CA LEU A 39 15.63 1.20 3.93
C LEU A 39 16.65 0.82 5.01
N ASN A 40 16.17 0.27 6.13
CA ASN A 40 17.01 -0.18 7.24
C ASN A 40 17.50 -1.64 7.09
N GLY A 41 17.16 -2.33 5.99
CA GLY A 41 17.54 -3.74 5.77
C GLY A 41 16.92 -4.73 6.77
N THR A 42 15.84 -4.34 7.45
CA THR A 42 15.11 -5.21 8.39
C THR A 42 14.30 -6.27 7.65
N ILE A 43 13.87 -5.96 6.42
CA ILE A 43 13.21 -6.89 5.48
C ILE A 43 13.89 -6.84 4.11
N ASP A 44 13.85 -7.95 3.38
CA ASP A 44 14.51 -8.10 2.09
C ASP A 44 13.59 -7.70 0.91
N LEU A 45 12.28 -7.86 1.11
CA LEU A 45 11.24 -7.59 0.11
C LEU A 45 10.04 -6.98 0.82
N GLY A 46 9.38 -6.00 0.23
CA GLY A 46 8.21 -5.37 0.84
C GLY A 46 7.26 -4.78 -0.19
N LEU A 47 5.96 -4.81 0.12
CA LEU A 47 4.95 -4.12 -0.68
C LEU A 47 4.73 -2.70 -0.15
N ILE A 48 5.24 -1.71 -0.86
CA ILE A 48 5.11 -0.28 -0.55
C ILE A 48 4.33 0.44 -1.67
N SER A 49 3.98 1.72 -1.44
CA SER A 49 3.32 2.51 -2.48
C SER A 49 4.25 2.77 -3.67
N SER A 50 3.70 2.90 -4.87
CA SER A 50 4.47 3.25 -6.07
C SER A 50 5.21 4.58 -5.94
N ILE A 51 4.65 5.53 -5.18
CA ILE A 51 5.28 6.82 -4.89
C ILE A 51 6.57 6.60 -4.10
N GLU A 52 6.55 5.73 -3.09
CA GLU A 52 7.74 5.43 -2.29
C GLU A 52 8.78 4.63 -3.08
N CYS A 53 8.37 3.76 -4.00
CA CYS A 53 9.30 3.13 -4.94
C CYS A 53 10.06 4.18 -5.78
N ILE A 54 9.35 5.17 -6.33
CA ILE A 54 9.96 6.22 -7.16
C ILE A 54 10.85 7.14 -6.32
N ARG A 55 10.40 7.54 -5.12
CA ARG A 55 11.17 8.43 -4.24
C ARG A 55 12.50 7.82 -3.77
N ASN A 56 12.55 6.50 -3.65
CA ASN A 56 13.70 5.77 -3.11
C ASN A 56 14.40 4.93 -4.19
N ASP A 57 14.22 5.24 -5.47
CA ASP A 57 14.76 4.47 -6.61
C ASP A 57 16.31 4.38 -6.63
N HIS A 58 16.97 5.37 -6.03
CA HIS A 58 18.42 5.42 -5.86
C HIS A 58 18.97 4.37 -4.86
N VAL A 59 18.12 3.81 -4.00
CA VAL A 59 18.51 2.79 -2.99
C VAL A 59 17.69 1.51 -3.04
N LEU A 60 16.45 1.55 -3.52
CA LEU A 60 15.56 0.39 -3.61
C LEU A 60 15.35 -0.01 -5.06
N ASN A 61 15.40 -1.31 -5.33
CA ASN A 61 15.01 -1.86 -6.62
C ASN A 61 13.52 -2.21 -6.65
N THR A 62 12.84 -1.92 -7.76
CA THR A 62 11.40 -2.16 -7.93
C THR A 62 11.17 -3.31 -8.90
N TYR A 63 10.33 -4.27 -8.51
CA TYR A 63 9.90 -5.36 -9.37
C TYR A 63 8.60 -5.02 -10.10
N TYR A 64 8.64 -4.92 -11.43
CA TYR A 64 7.50 -4.51 -12.25
C TYR A 64 6.63 -5.66 -12.77
N GLY A 65 7.01 -6.92 -12.49
CA GLY A 65 6.25 -8.09 -12.96
C GLY A 65 4.91 -8.27 -12.25
N THR A 66 4.78 -7.77 -11.02
CA THR A 66 3.56 -7.91 -10.21
C THR A 66 3.32 -6.67 -9.35
N GLY A 67 2.08 -6.24 -9.23
CA GLY A 67 1.70 -5.11 -8.37
C GLY A 67 0.19 -4.99 -8.21
N VAL A 68 -0.22 -4.12 -7.29
CA VAL A 68 -1.63 -3.76 -7.10
C VAL A 68 -1.94 -2.57 -8.01
N CYS A 69 -2.52 -2.86 -9.17
CA CYS A 69 -2.78 -1.89 -10.23
C CYS A 69 -4.22 -1.99 -10.75
N ALA A 70 -4.73 -0.92 -11.34
CA ALA A 70 -6.00 -0.91 -12.06
C ALA A 70 -5.84 -0.14 -13.37
N ARG A 71 -6.49 -0.60 -14.44
CA ARG A 71 -6.52 0.10 -15.74
C ARG A 71 -7.51 1.27 -15.75
N GLU A 72 -8.54 1.17 -14.92
CA GLU A 72 -9.63 2.15 -14.83
C GLU A 72 -9.87 2.55 -13.37
N LYS A 73 -11.11 2.92 -13.03
CA LYS A 73 -11.49 3.43 -11.71
C LYS A 73 -11.33 2.36 -10.62
N VAL A 74 -10.52 2.69 -9.61
CA VAL A 74 -10.52 1.97 -8.33
C VAL A 74 -11.71 2.41 -7.48
N ARG A 75 -12.37 1.46 -6.81
CA ARG A 75 -13.55 1.74 -5.97
C ARG A 75 -13.22 2.04 -4.50
N SER A 76 -11.94 1.95 -4.15
CA SER A 76 -11.44 2.11 -2.77
C SER A 76 -10.74 3.44 -2.51
N ILE A 77 -10.55 4.28 -3.53
CA ILE A 77 -9.98 5.64 -3.40
C ILE A 77 -11.06 6.61 -3.84
N LEU A 78 -11.63 7.33 -2.89
CA LEU A 78 -12.77 8.21 -3.10
C LEU A 78 -12.41 9.63 -2.68
N PHE A 79 -12.64 10.59 -3.55
CA PHE A 79 -12.61 12.01 -3.20
C PHE A 79 -14.03 12.45 -2.85
N LEU A 80 -14.26 12.75 -1.58
CA LEU A 80 -15.53 13.26 -1.08
C LEU A 80 -15.43 14.78 -0.91
N LYS A 81 -16.27 15.53 -1.63
CA LYS A 81 -16.40 16.98 -1.48
C LYS A 81 -17.74 17.30 -0.85
N ILE A 82 -17.71 17.89 0.34
CA ILE A 82 -18.91 18.44 0.96
C ILE A 82 -19.33 19.67 0.13
N LYS A 83 -20.56 19.68 -0.37
CA LYS A 83 -21.19 20.91 -0.87
C LYS A 83 -21.73 21.64 0.34
N GLU A 84 -21.28 22.88 0.56
CA GLU A 84 -21.87 23.75 1.59
C GLU A 84 -23.40 23.80 1.41
N LYS A 85 -24.14 23.57 2.49
CA LYS A 85 -25.54 23.98 2.57
C LYS A 85 -25.56 25.51 2.67
N ILE A 86 -26.01 26.16 1.61
CA ILE A 86 -26.34 27.58 1.64
C ILE A 86 -27.77 27.76 2.19
N PHE A 87 -27.89 28.73 3.10
CA PHE A 87 -29.10 29.44 3.63
C PHE A 87 -29.88 28.82 4.80
N LEU A 88 -30.37 29.53 5.83
CA LEU A 88 -30.02 30.72 6.69
C LEU A 88 -31.17 30.74 7.75
N PRO A 89 -31.03 31.40 8.91
CA PRO A 89 -31.97 31.27 10.02
C PRO A 89 -33.27 32.04 9.76
N ASN A 90 -34.42 31.37 9.82
CA ASN A 90 -35.69 32.08 10.09
C ASN A 90 -35.84 32.22 11.60
N LYS A 91 -35.58 33.43 12.10
CA LYS A 91 -36.15 33.90 13.36
C LYS A 91 -37.64 34.15 13.10
N SER A 92 -38.50 33.45 13.81
CA SER A 92 -39.91 33.79 14.01
C SER A 92 -40.21 33.62 15.49
#